data_AF-A0A973SC87-F1
#
_entry.id   AF-A0A973SC87-F1
#
_cell.length_a   1.000
_cell.length_b   1.000
_cell.length_c   1.000
_cell.angle_alpha   90.00
_cell.angle_beta   90.00
_cell.angle_gamma   90.00
#
_symmetry.space_group_name_H-M   'P 1'
#
loop_
_entity.id
_entity.type
_entity.pdbx_description
1 polymer ?
#
loop_
_entity_poly.entity_id
_entity_poly.type
_entity_poly.pdbx_seq_one_letter_code
_entity_poly.pdbx_strand_id
1 'polypeptide(L)' 'GVPMNLELRLSVEDSPNSAGVAIDLIRCARLAKDRGLAGPVKPAAAYFCKHPLEQLSDDQAFVELERFIRG' A
#
# COMPACT_ATOMS: atom_id res chain seq x y z
N GLY A 1 -20.73 -28.83 -9.98
CA GLY A 1 -20.50 -27.45 -10.43
C GLY A 1 -20.35 -27.46 -11.94
N VAL A 2 -20.82 -26.40 -12.61
CA VAL A 2 -20.67 -26.21 -14.07
C VAL A 2 -19.29 -25.59 -14.35
N PRO A 3 -18.55 -25.99 -15.40
CA PRO A 3 -17.27 -25.39 -15.72
C PRO A 3 -17.41 -23.91 -16.08
N MET A 4 -16.54 -23.06 -15.50
CA MET A 4 -16.39 -21.65 -15.86
C MET A 4 -14.95 -21.39 -16.30
N ASN A 5 -14.77 -20.60 -17.36
CA ASN A 5 -13.46 -20.16 -17.86
C ASN A 5 -13.45 -18.63 -17.97
N LEU A 6 -12.30 -18.01 -17.68
CA LEU A 6 -12.07 -16.57 -17.81
C LEU A 6 -10.71 -16.34 -18.46
N GLU A 7 -10.67 -15.57 -19.54
CA GLU A 7 -9.45 -15.12 -20.22
C GLU A 7 -9.45 -13.59 -20.27
N LEU A 8 -8.35 -12.98 -19.83
CA LEU A 8 -8.19 -11.53 -19.71
C LEU A 8 -6.81 -11.11 -20.18
N ARG A 9 -6.73 -9.94 -20.85
CA ARG A 9 -5.48 -9.30 -21.25
C ARG A 9 -5.47 -7.86 -20.74
N LEU A 10 -4.42 -7.49 -20.02
CA LEU A 10 -4.16 -6.13 -19.54
C LEU A 10 -2.83 -5.63 -20.10
N SER A 11 -2.81 -4.40 -20.62
CA SER A 11 -1.59 -3.73 -21.08
C SER A 11 -1.44 -2.42 -20.31
N VAL A 12 -0.38 -2.32 -19.52
CA VAL A 12 -0.08 -1.17 -18.67
C VAL A 12 1.41 -0.90 -18.67
N GLU A 13 1.78 0.34 -18.35
CA GLU A 13 3.16 0.75 -18.11
C GLU A 13 3.54 0.43 -16.66
N ASP A 14 4.51 -0.47 -16.43
CA ASP A 14 4.85 -0.95 -15.09
C ASP A 14 5.43 0.15 -14.17
N SER A 15 6.37 0.94 -14.70
CA SER A 15 7.04 1.99 -13.91
C SER A 15 6.07 3.09 -13.46
N PRO A 16 5.23 3.69 -14.33
CA PRO A 16 4.22 4.66 -13.91
C PRO A 16 3.16 4.05 -12.98
N ASN A 17 2.81 2.77 -13.15
CA ASN A 17 1.81 2.09 -12.32
C ASN A 17 2.23 2.03 -10.84
N SER A 18 3.54 2.05 -10.56
CA SER A 18 4.08 2.05 -9.19
C SER A 18 4.56 3.42 -8.71
N ALA A 19 4.67 4.42 -9.59
CA ALA A 19 5.23 5.73 -9.25
C ALA A 19 4.36 6.48 -8.22
N GLY A 20 3.03 6.44 -8.37
CA GLY A 20 2.11 7.06 -7.40
C GLY A 20 2.22 6.42 -6.01
N VAL A 21 2.27 5.09 -5.96
CA VAL A 21 2.47 4.31 -4.73
C VAL A 21 3.78 4.70 -4.04
N ALA A 22 4.86 4.84 -4.80
CA ALA A 22 6.16 5.23 -4.26
C ALA A 22 6.15 6.65 -3.67
N ILE A 23 5.50 7.61 -4.34
CA ILE A 23 5.39 9.00 -3.86
C ILE A 23 4.72 9.04 -2.49
N ASP A 24 3.59 8.36 -2.33
CA ASP A 24 2.85 8.35 -1.06
C ASP A 24 3.59 7.61 0.04
N LEU A 25 4.29 6.52 -0.28
CA LEU A 25 5.14 5.81 0.67
C LEU A 25 6.31 6.68 1.17
N ILE A 26 6.96 7.46 0.30
CA ILE A 26 8.01 8.42 0.68
C ILE A 26 7.45 9.51 1.61
N ARG A 27 6.25 10.02 1.33
CA ARG A 27 5.58 11.03 2.17
C ARG A 27 5.23 10.46 3.54
N CYS A 28 4.77 9.21 3.62
CA CYS A 28 4.52 8.52 4.89
C CYS A 28 5.81 8.31 5.69
N ALA A 29 6.92 7.94 5.03
CA ALA A 29 8.22 7.83 5.67
C ALA A 29 8.71 9.18 6.22
N ARG A 30 8.48 10.27 5.49
CA ARG A 30 8.78 11.62 5.96
C ARG A 30 7.93 12.00 7.18
N LEU A 31 6.63 11.72 7.14
CA LEU A 31 5.72 11.98 8.26
C LEU A 31 6.12 11.20 9.52
N ALA A 32 6.50 9.93 9.37
CA ALA A 32 7.01 9.12 10.48
C ALA A 32 8.28 9.74 11.08
N LYS A 33 9.21 10.18 10.23
CA LYS A 33 10.43 10.87 10.67
C LYS A 33 10.12 12.17 11.42
N ASP A 34 9.21 12.99 10.90
CA ASP A 34 8.82 14.26 11.54
C ASP A 34 8.14 14.03 12.91
N ARG A 35 7.51 12.87 13.10
CA ARG A 35 6.95 12.41 14.39
C ARG A 35 7.96 11.68 15.30
N GLY A 36 9.23 11.58 14.91
CA GLY A 36 10.27 10.89 15.68
C GLY A 36 10.10 9.36 15.74
N LEU A 37 9.31 8.78 14.85
CA LEU A 37 9.12 7.33 14.77
C LEU A 37 10.31 6.67 14.04
N ALA A 38 10.69 5.49 14.50
CA ALA A 38 11.72 4.66 13.90
C ALA A 38 11.16 3.28 13.54
N GLY A 39 11.80 2.64 12.56
CA GLY A 39 11.39 1.33 12.06
C GLY A 39 10.26 1.41 11.01
N PRO A 40 9.66 0.26 10.66
CA PRO A 40 8.66 0.17 9.59
C PRO A 40 7.38 0.95 9.92
N VAL A 41 6.90 1.75 8.96
CA VAL A 41 5.57 2.36 9.00
C VAL A 41 4.54 1.31 8.61
N LYS A 42 4.17 0.44 9.56
CA LYS A 42 3.26 -0.69 9.37
C LYS A 42 1.98 -0.35 8.57
N PRO A 43 1.21 0.70 8.88
CA PRO A 43 0.00 1.01 8.12
C PRO A 43 0.28 1.37 6.65
N ALA A 44 1.35 2.13 6.37
CA ALA A 44 1.76 2.43 5.00
C ALA A 44 2.28 1.19 4.27
N ALA A 45 3.07 0.34 4.94
CA ALA A 45 3.57 -0.90 4.37
C ALA A 45 2.42 -1.87 4.02
N ALA A 46 1.44 -2.03 4.91
CA ALA A 46 0.29 -2.89 4.70
C ALA A 46 -0.58 -2.46 3.50
N TYR A 47 -0.62 -1.16 3.19
CA TYR A 47 -1.43 -0.65 2.08
C TYR A 47 -0.68 -0.59 0.73
N PHE A 48 0.62 -0.28 0.75
CA PHE A 48 1.38 0.00 -0.47
C PHE A 48 2.30 -1.15 -0.92
N CYS A 49 2.64 -2.10 -0.04
CA CYS A 49 3.61 -3.15 -0.34
C CYS A 49 2.94 -4.51 -0.52
N LYS A 50 3.46 -5.32 -1.47
CA LYS A 50 2.97 -6.70 -1.72
C LYS A 50 3.28 -7.67 -0.57
N HIS A 51 4.32 -7.40 0.22
CA HIS A 51 4.79 -8.28 1.30
C HIS A 51 5.05 -7.46 2.57
N PRO A 52 4.00 -6.94 3.23
CA PRO A 52 4.16 -6.23 4.49
C PRO A 52 4.52 -7.20 5.62
N LEU A 53 5.05 -6.64 6.72
CA LEU A 53 5.31 -7.40 7.96
C LEU A 53 4.01 -7.88 8.61
N GLU A 54 2.94 -7.09 8.47
CA GLU A 54 1.59 -7.40 8.95
C GLU A 54 0.64 -7.35 7.76
N GLN A 55 0.04 -8.49 7.44
CA GLN A 55 -0.92 -8.63 6.35
C GLN A 55 -2.30 -8.18 6.84
N LEU A 56 -2.92 -7.25 6.09
CA LEU A 56 -4.27 -6.76 6.32
C LEU A 56 -5.06 -6.88 5.02
N SER A 57 -6.39 -6.90 5.11
CA SER A 57 -7.20 -6.65 3.91
C SER A 57 -7.00 -5.19 3.45
N ASP A 58 -7.13 -4.95 2.14
CA ASP A 58 -6.91 -3.62 1.56
C ASP A 58 -7.76 -2.52 2.23
N ASP A 59 -9.02 -2.83 2.55
CA ASP A 59 -9.94 -1.92 3.24
C ASP A 59 -9.45 -1.56 4.66
N GLN A 60 -8.95 -2.55 5.40
CA GLN A 60 -8.39 -2.32 6.74
C GLN A 60 -7.09 -1.54 6.66
N ALA A 61 -6.20 -1.89 5.73
CA ALA A 61 -4.94 -1.19 5.51
C ALA A 61 -5.18 0.28 5.13
N PHE A 62 -6.21 0.57 4.32
CA PHE A 62 -6.62 1.92 3.98
C PHE A 62 -7.04 2.73 5.21
N VAL A 63 -7.89 2.16 6.08
CA VAL A 63 -8.35 2.82 7.30
C VAL A 63 -7.19 3.10 8.26
N GLU A 64 -6.27 2.15 8.44
CA GLU A 64 -5.10 2.35 9.30
C GLU A 64 -4.10 3.35 8.72
N LEU A 65 -3.95 3.40 7.39
CA LEU A 65 -3.17 4.43 6.71
C LEU A 65 -3.78 5.83 6.91
N GLU A 66 -5.08 5.98 6.72
CA GLU A 66 -5.78 7.26 6.94
C GLU A 66 -5.65 7.72 8.39
N ARG A 67 -5.79 6.80 9.35
CA ARG A 67 -5.54 7.10 10.77
C ARG A 67 -4.11 7.57 10.99
N PHE A 68 -3.13 6.86 10.43
CA PHE A 68 -1.73 7.28 10.52
C PHE A 68 -1.50 8.67 9.92
N ILE A 69 -2.06 8.98 8.75
CA ILE A 69 -1.88 10.29 8.11
C ILE A 69 -2.48 11.41 8.98
N ARG A 70 -3.66 11.20 9.56
CA ARG A 70 -4.36 12.20 10.38
C ARG A 70 -3.65 12.55 11.69
N GLY A 71 -2.85 11.63 12.24
CA GLY A 71 -2.08 11.84 13.47
C GLY A 71 -2.88 11.45 14.70
#